data_AF-A0A968WDH7-F1
#
_entry.id   AF-A0A968WDH7-F1
#
_cell.length_a   1.000
_cell.length_b   1.000
_cell.length_c   1.000
_cell.angle_alpha   90.00
_cell.angle_beta   90.00
_cell.angle_gamma   90.00
#
_symmetry.space_group_name_H-M   'P 1'
#
loop_
_entity.id
_entity.type
_entity.pdbx_description
1 polymer ?
#
loop_
_entity_poly.entity_id
_entity_poly.type
_entity_poly.pdbx_seq_one_letter_code
_entity_poly.pdbx_strand_id
1 'polypeptide(L)'
;MLRSNLQILDDLLIKDSAAEFFRTFRVRKDEIEEYIEDVQKLHSFFTTQIKIFQQASNDLKTLEPQLRHINDQNILNKVNSVKQILAMSDPTGKIPELAILLKPVQEKVQEVLQAQIYQVQTKAKTMQEEVGKYITSAYGNVSQELDMGSITREVDNVVNAVSQVANIDSVIARQSELEGIKAQIFQTVDKQATEIIQSRRNVDVNNENQSVVKPIVPVRVREIAPKNLLETEQDVEDYLAILRSNLIAEIQQNNRIRIE
;
A
#
# COMPACT_ATOMS: atom_id res chain seq x y z
N MET A 1 19.78 35.29 25.29
CA MET A 1 19.51 35.54 23.87
C MET A 1 18.70 36.83 23.70
N LEU A 2 17.42 36.86 23.33
CA LEU A 2 16.75 38.16 23.01
C LEU A 2 16.72 39.21 24.13
N ARG A 3 16.51 38.81 25.39
CA ARG A 3 16.52 39.75 26.54
C ARG A 3 17.92 40.31 26.87
N SER A 4 18.96 39.49 26.75
CA SER A 4 20.35 39.95 26.99
C SER A 4 20.78 40.92 25.90
N ASN A 5 20.30 40.71 24.66
CA ASN A 5 20.72 41.52 23.53
C ASN A 5 20.03 42.89 23.51
N LEU A 6 18.76 42.96 23.96
CA LEU A 6 18.07 44.25 24.18
C LEU A 6 18.73 45.08 25.30
N GLN A 7 19.22 44.43 26.36
CA GLN A 7 19.95 45.12 27.43
C GLN A 7 21.26 45.77 26.96
N ILE A 8 21.92 45.22 25.93
CA ILE A 8 23.10 45.84 25.32
C ILE A 8 22.73 47.17 24.65
N LEU A 9 21.63 47.16 23.89
CA LEU A 9 21.13 48.35 23.21
C LEU A 9 20.65 49.41 24.19
N ASP A 10 19.91 49.00 25.24
CA ASP A 10 19.46 49.91 26.31
C ASP A 10 20.65 50.55 27.04
N ASP A 11 21.70 49.78 27.36
CA ASP A 11 22.90 50.28 28.02
C ASP A 11 23.69 51.27 27.14
N LEU A 12 23.71 51.06 25.82
CA LEU A 12 24.30 52.00 24.86
C LEU A 12 23.45 53.27 24.72
N LEU A 13 22.13 53.18 24.76
CA LEU A 13 21.20 54.30 24.61
C LEU A 13 21.21 55.26 25.80
N ILE A 14 21.63 54.81 26.98
CA ILE A 14 21.66 55.60 28.22
C ILE A 14 23.01 56.36 28.40
N LYS A 15 23.97 56.22 27.48
CA LYS A 15 25.26 56.95 27.59
C LYS A 15 25.12 58.40 27.12
N ASP A 16 25.38 59.34 28.04
CA ASP A 16 25.19 60.78 27.82
C ASP A 16 26.30 61.46 26.99
N SER A 17 27.46 60.81 26.83
CA SER A 17 28.59 61.35 26.09
C SER A 17 29.05 60.44 24.94
N ALA A 18 29.44 61.05 23.82
CA ALA A 18 29.95 60.32 22.65
C ALA A 18 31.18 59.46 23.00
N ALA A 19 32.06 59.93 23.89
CA ALA A 19 33.26 59.20 24.31
C ALA A 19 32.91 57.92 25.08
N GLU A 20 31.95 57.97 25.99
CA GLU A 20 31.49 56.80 26.76
C GLU A 20 30.70 55.82 25.88
N PHE A 21 29.90 56.34 24.95
CA PHE A 21 29.22 55.53 23.95
C PHE A 21 30.21 54.71 23.12
N PHE A 22 31.19 55.36 22.47
CA PHE A 22 32.16 54.66 21.62
C PHE A 22 33.06 53.71 22.40
N ARG A 23 33.39 54.03 23.66
CA ARG A 23 34.14 53.13 24.54
C ARG A 23 33.32 51.88 24.88
N THR A 24 32.05 52.05 25.26
CA THR A 24 31.16 50.94 25.61
C THR A 24 30.90 50.05 24.38
N PHE A 25 30.63 50.66 23.22
CA PHE A 25 30.47 49.96 21.95
C PHE A 25 31.71 49.12 21.60
N ARG A 26 32.91 49.70 21.75
CA ARG A 26 34.16 48.99 21.48
C ARG A 26 34.40 47.82 22.43
N VAL A 27 34.07 47.97 23.71
CA VAL A 27 34.20 46.91 24.72
C VAL A 27 33.24 45.76 24.45
N ARG A 28 32.02 46.07 24.01
CA ARG A 28 30.95 45.08 23.77
C ARG A 28 30.80 44.68 22.30
N LYS A 29 31.82 44.94 21.47
CA LYS A 29 31.79 44.71 20.01
C LYS A 29 31.36 43.29 19.67
N ASP A 30 31.96 42.30 20.32
CA ASP A 30 31.72 40.88 20.02
C ASP A 30 30.28 40.46 20.38
N GLU A 31 29.75 40.97 21.52
CA GLU A 31 28.35 40.74 21.92
C GLU A 31 27.35 41.38 20.94
N ILE A 32 27.71 42.54 20.37
CA ILE A 32 26.89 43.23 19.35
C ILE A 32 26.94 42.47 18.02
N GLU A 33 28.10 41.93 17.64
CA GLU A 33 28.25 41.09 16.45
C GLU A 33 27.42 39.80 16.58
N GLU A 34 27.47 39.13 17.74
CA GLU A 34 26.61 37.98 18.06
C GLU A 34 25.11 38.35 17.98
N TYR A 35 24.71 39.51 18.50
CA TYR A 35 23.34 39.99 18.37
C TYR A 35 22.92 40.20 16.90
N ILE A 36 23.76 40.80 16.08
CA ILE A 36 23.46 41.01 14.66
C ILE A 36 23.28 39.68 13.96
N GLU A 37 24.14 38.69 14.22
CA GLU A 37 23.99 37.33 13.70
C GLU A 37 22.67 36.69 14.14
N ASP A 38 22.31 36.80 15.43
CA ASP A 38 21.05 36.28 15.96
C ASP A 38 19.82 36.91 15.32
N VAL A 39 19.83 38.23 15.13
CA VAL A 39 18.75 38.96 14.45
C VAL A 39 18.63 38.52 13.00
N GLN A 40 19.74 38.36 12.29
CA GLN A 40 19.75 37.87 10.92
C GLN A 40 19.23 36.43 10.82
N LYS A 41 19.63 35.54 11.74
CA LYS A 41 19.13 34.16 11.85
C LYS A 41 17.61 34.14 12.09
N LEU A 42 17.12 34.91 13.06
CA LEU A 42 15.69 35.02 13.36
C LEU A 42 14.91 35.55 12.18
N HIS A 43 15.40 36.61 11.54
CA HIS A 43 14.76 37.20 10.37
C HIS A 43 14.68 36.19 9.21
N SER A 44 15.79 35.50 8.88
CA SER A 44 15.81 34.46 7.85
C SER A 44 14.85 33.30 8.18
N PHE A 45 14.81 32.88 9.44
CA PHE A 45 13.92 31.83 9.90
C PHE A 45 12.45 32.21 9.68
N PHE A 46 11.99 33.33 10.25
CA PHE A 46 10.58 33.71 10.19
C PHE A 46 10.11 34.16 8.80
N THR A 47 11.01 34.66 7.94
CA THR A 47 10.63 35.07 6.58
C THR A 47 10.59 33.92 5.58
N THR A 48 11.54 32.97 5.69
CA THR A 48 11.76 31.97 4.63
C THR A 48 11.75 30.54 5.18
N GLN A 49 12.52 30.27 6.23
CA GLN A 49 12.80 28.88 6.64
C GLN A 49 11.66 28.24 7.45
N ILE A 50 10.82 29.03 8.11
CA ILE A 50 9.68 28.53 8.90
C ILE A 50 8.72 27.68 8.04
N LYS A 51 8.49 28.09 6.80
CA LYS A 51 7.65 27.34 5.85
C LYS A 51 8.28 26.00 5.50
N ILE A 52 9.59 25.97 5.28
CA ILE A 52 10.35 24.75 4.97
C ILE A 52 10.32 23.79 6.17
N PHE A 53 10.54 24.31 7.38
CA PHE A 53 10.51 23.52 8.61
C PHE A 53 9.12 22.92 8.87
N GLN A 54 8.05 23.72 8.75
CA GLN A 54 6.68 23.26 8.91
C GLN A 54 6.30 22.22 7.84
N GLN A 55 6.67 22.47 6.58
CA GLN A 55 6.44 21.52 5.50
C GLN A 55 7.14 20.19 5.77
N ALA A 56 8.43 20.23 6.14
CA ALA A 56 9.20 19.03 6.45
C ALA A 56 8.62 18.24 7.62
N SER A 57 8.14 18.94 8.66
CA SER A 57 7.46 18.29 9.79
C SER A 57 6.14 17.62 9.37
N ASN A 58 5.35 18.27 8.51
CA ASN A 58 4.11 17.70 7.99
C ASN A 58 4.37 16.51 7.07
N ASP A 59 5.33 16.64 6.15
CA ASP A 59 5.74 15.57 5.24
C ASP A 59 6.25 14.36 6.02
N LEU A 60 7.06 14.57 7.05
CA LEU A 60 7.52 13.47 7.88
C LEU A 60 6.35 12.74 8.55
N LYS A 61 5.37 13.48 9.08
CA LYS A 61 4.19 12.90 9.73
C LYS A 61 3.34 12.06 8.76
N THR A 62 3.24 12.46 7.49
CA THR A 62 2.48 11.71 6.47
C THR A 62 3.25 10.50 5.95
N LEU A 63 4.58 10.61 5.83
CA LEU A 63 5.44 9.54 5.34
C LEU A 63 5.69 8.45 6.38
N GLU A 64 5.77 8.80 7.66
CA GLU A 64 6.19 7.89 8.73
C GLU A 64 5.41 6.56 8.80
N PRO A 65 4.07 6.53 8.65
CA PRO A 65 3.33 5.27 8.58
C PRO A 65 3.71 4.38 7.39
N GLN A 66 4.11 5.00 6.27
CA GLN A 66 4.49 4.29 5.04
C GLN A 66 5.88 3.65 5.14
N LEU A 67 6.76 4.18 5.99
CA LEU A 67 8.15 3.73 6.11
C LEU A 67 8.29 2.27 6.56
N ARG A 68 7.29 1.71 7.23
CA ARG A 68 7.28 0.28 7.60
C ARG A 68 7.31 -0.67 6.40
N HIS A 69 6.96 -0.17 5.22
CA HIS A 69 6.99 -0.91 3.95
C HIS A 69 8.27 -0.69 3.16
N ILE A 70 9.23 0.08 3.70
CA ILE A 70 10.49 0.42 3.05
C ILE A 70 11.64 -0.31 3.74
N ASN A 71 12.33 -1.17 2.98
CA ASN A 71 13.50 -1.93 3.47
C ASN A 71 14.85 -1.31 3.05
N ASP A 72 14.85 -0.08 2.51
CA ASP A 72 16.05 0.62 2.06
C ASP A 72 16.69 1.41 3.21
N GLN A 73 17.84 0.93 3.70
CA GLN A 73 18.55 1.55 4.81
C GLN A 73 19.08 2.96 4.48
N ASN A 74 19.38 3.27 3.22
CA ASN A 74 19.81 4.61 2.84
C ASN A 74 18.66 5.61 3.03
N ILE A 75 17.46 5.23 2.62
CA ILE A 75 16.24 6.03 2.76
C ILE A 75 15.86 6.19 4.23
N LEU A 76 15.91 5.12 5.03
CA LEU A 76 15.64 5.19 6.46
C LEU A 76 16.65 6.09 7.20
N ASN A 77 17.92 6.08 6.81
CA ASN A 77 18.93 6.98 7.36
C ASN A 77 18.62 8.46 7.05
N LYS A 78 18.12 8.78 5.85
CA LYS A 78 17.68 10.16 5.53
C LYS A 78 16.53 10.61 6.43
N VAL A 79 15.56 9.74 6.70
CA VAL A 79 14.47 10.02 7.64
C VAL A 79 15.02 10.31 9.04
N ASN A 80 15.98 9.51 9.52
CA ASN A 80 16.61 9.74 10.80
C ASN A 80 17.35 11.09 10.85
N SER A 81 18.06 11.48 9.79
CA SER A 81 18.69 12.80 9.68
C SER A 81 17.66 13.93 9.74
N VAL A 82 16.51 13.79 9.06
CA VAL A 82 15.40 14.76 9.15
C VAL A 82 14.90 14.87 10.59
N LYS A 83 14.63 13.73 11.26
CA LYS A 83 14.19 13.70 12.67
C LYS A 83 15.19 14.40 13.59
N GLN A 84 16.48 14.18 13.39
CA GLN A 84 17.54 14.83 14.17
C GLN A 84 17.53 16.34 13.97
N ILE A 85 17.43 16.83 12.72
CA ILE A 85 17.36 18.26 12.42
C ILE A 85 16.13 18.90 13.08
N LEU A 86 14.95 18.27 12.95
CA LEU A 86 13.71 18.79 13.56
C LEU A 86 13.75 18.83 15.10
N ALA A 87 14.61 18.02 15.73
CA ALA A 87 14.78 17.96 17.19
C ALA A 87 15.91 18.86 17.73
N MET A 88 16.67 19.55 16.87
CA MET A 88 17.75 20.45 17.30
C MET A 88 17.18 21.64 18.09
N SER A 89 17.93 22.09 19.11
CA SER A 89 17.61 23.33 19.82
C SER A 89 17.74 24.57 18.93
N ASP A 90 18.64 24.53 17.93
CA ASP A 90 18.78 25.52 16.87
C ASP A 90 18.97 24.82 15.51
N PRO A 91 17.89 24.59 14.74
CA PRO A 91 17.95 23.94 13.44
C PRO A 91 18.27 24.90 12.28
N THR A 92 18.38 26.21 12.50
CA THR A 92 18.34 27.24 11.44
C THR A 92 19.37 27.03 10.33
N GLY A 93 20.61 26.64 10.67
CA GLY A 93 21.65 26.34 9.69
C GLY A 93 21.41 25.07 8.85
N LYS A 94 20.52 24.18 9.31
CA LYS A 94 20.25 22.85 8.71
C LYS A 94 18.90 22.75 8.00
N ILE A 95 18.01 23.73 8.18
CA ILE A 95 16.69 23.73 7.53
C ILE A 95 16.76 23.57 6.00
N PRO A 96 17.69 24.20 5.27
CA PRO A 96 17.78 24.01 3.82
C PRO A 96 18.03 22.55 3.40
N GLU A 97 18.66 21.73 4.25
CA GLU A 97 18.97 20.32 3.98
C GLU A 97 17.70 19.44 4.03
N LEU A 98 16.65 19.86 4.74
CA LEU A 98 15.42 19.07 4.93
C LEU A 98 14.77 18.68 3.60
N ALA A 99 14.70 19.60 2.64
CA ALA A 99 14.12 19.34 1.32
C ALA A 99 14.93 18.30 0.53
N ILE A 100 16.26 18.37 0.63
CA ILE A 100 17.18 17.44 -0.05
C ILE A 100 17.08 16.03 0.55
N LEU A 101 16.88 15.95 1.88
CA LEU A 101 16.73 14.67 2.58
C LEU A 101 15.36 14.03 2.35
N LEU A 102 14.27 14.82 2.34
CA LEU A 102 12.91 14.31 2.21
C LEU A 102 12.52 13.92 0.80
N LYS A 103 13.02 14.61 -0.23
CA LYS A 103 12.64 14.34 -1.62
C LYS A 103 12.88 12.86 -2.03
N PRO A 104 14.06 12.25 -1.79
CA PRO A 104 14.28 10.83 -2.08
C PRO A 104 13.37 9.89 -1.29
N VAL A 105 12.99 10.28 -0.06
CA VAL A 105 12.07 9.48 0.78
C VAL A 105 10.67 9.49 0.17
N GLN A 106 10.18 10.66 -0.23
CA GLN A 106 8.89 10.82 -0.92
C GLN A 106 8.86 10.03 -2.23
N GLU A 107 9.91 10.15 -3.04
CA GLU A 107 10.06 9.40 -4.30
C GLU A 107 10.04 7.90 -4.05
N LYS A 108 10.75 7.40 -3.04
CA LYS A 108 10.77 5.96 -2.73
C LYS A 108 9.42 5.44 -2.25
N VAL A 109 8.74 6.18 -1.38
CA VAL A 109 7.38 5.82 -0.91
C VAL A 109 6.41 5.77 -2.09
N GLN A 110 6.49 6.75 -3.01
CA GLN A 110 5.67 6.77 -4.21
C GLN A 110 5.99 5.59 -5.14
N GLU A 111 7.27 5.28 -5.34
CA GLU A 111 7.71 4.12 -6.14
C GLU A 111 7.10 2.82 -5.61
N VAL A 112 7.20 2.58 -4.29
CA VAL A 112 6.65 1.37 -3.65
C VAL A 112 5.12 1.35 -3.75
N LEU A 113 4.46 2.49 -3.53
CA LEU A 113 3.01 2.61 -3.70
C LEU A 113 2.58 2.20 -5.12
N GLN A 114 3.22 2.77 -6.15
CA GLN A 114 2.90 2.47 -7.55
C GLN A 114 3.19 1.01 -7.90
N ALA A 115 4.30 0.46 -7.41
CA ALA A 115 4.62 -0.96 -7.62
C ALA A 115 3.54 -1.88 -7.03
N GLN A 116 3.03 -1.58 -5.84
CA GLN A 116 1.95 -2.36 -5.24
C GLN A 116 0.61 -2.19 -5.98
N ILE A 117 0.25 -0.97 -6.41
CA ILE A 117 -0.94 -0.74 -7.24
C ILE A 117 -0.87 -1.61 -8.50
N TYR A 118 0.28 -1.61 -9.16
CA TYR A 118 0.51 -2.44 -10.36
C TYR A 118 0.38 -3.94 -10.06
N GLN A 119 0.87 -4.41 -8.90
CA GLN A 119 0.71 -5.81 -8.50
C GLN A 119 -0.77 -6.19 -8.31
N VAL A 120 -1.58 -5.33 -7.69
CA VAL A 120 -3.03 -5.56 -7.53
C VAL A 120 -3.71 -5.62 -8.91
N GLN A 121 -3.41 -4.67 -9.80
CA GLN A 121 -3.95 -4.66 -11.17
C GLN A 121 -3.57 -5.92 -11.95
N THR A 122 -2.32 -6.37 -11.81
CA THR A 122 -1.83 -7.59 -12.46
C THR A 122 -2.56 -8.82 -11.93
N LYS A 123 -2.70 -8.95 -10.60
CA LYS A 123 -3.46 -10.03 -9.96
C LYS A 123 -4.92 -10.05 -10.43
N ALA A 124 -5.55 -8.88 -10.54
CA ALA A 124 -6.93 -8.76 -11.00
C ALA A 124 -7.08 -9.26 -12.45
N LYS A 125 -6.16 -8.87 -13.34
CA LYS A 125 -6.12 -9.37 -14.72
C LYS A 125 -5.93 -10.88 -14.77
N THR A 126 -4.98 -11.43 -14.02
CA THR A 126 -4.77 -12.88 -13.93
C THR A 126 -6.02 -13.61 -13.45
N MET A 127 -6.71 -13.05 -12.45
CA MET A 127 -7.97 -13.61 -11.96
C MET A 127 -9.06 -13.62 -13.04
N GLN A 128 -9.22 -12.54 -13.80
CA GLN A 128 -10.18 -12.49 -14.92
C GLN A 128 -9.84 -13.52 -16.01
N GLU A 129 -8.55 -13.69 -16.33
CA GLU A 129 -8.09 -14.72 -17.27
C GLU A 129 -8.36 -16.15 -16.77
N GLU A 130 -8.12 -16.42 -15.48
CA GLU A 130 -8.44 -17.70 -14.84
C GLU A 130 -9.94 -18.01 -14.91
N VAL A 131 -10.79 -17.01 -14.65
CA VAL A 131 -12.25 -17.13 -14.74
C VAL A 131 -12.69 -17.44 -16.18
N GLY A 132 -12.13 -16.74 -17.18
CA GLY A 132 -12.41 -17.01 -18.59
C GLY A 132 -12.01 -18.43 -19.03
N LYS A 133 -10.83 -18.90 -18.59
CA LYS A 133 -10.39 -20.28 -18.82
C LYS A 133 -11.32 -21.30 -18.15
N TYR A 134 -11.72 -21.02 -16.91
CA TYR A 134 -12.66 -21.85 -16.17
C TYR A 134 -14.00 -21.94 -16.88
N ILE A 135 -14.61 -20.83 -17.28
CA ILE A 135 -15.86 -20.79 -18.03
C ILE A 135 -15.77 -21.64 -19.31
N THR A 136 -14.70 -21.47 -20.08
CA THR A 136 -14.51 -22.21 -21.34
C THR A 136 -14.40 -23.71 -21.10
N SER A 137 -13.61 -24.12 -20.11
CA SER A 137 -13.38 -25.53 -19.80
C SER A 137 -14.57 -26.20 -19.12
N ALA A 138 -15.26 -25.49 -18.21
CA ALA A 138 -16.32 -26.04 -17.39
C ALA A 138 -17.71 -25.94 -18.05
N TYR A 139 -17.93 -24.89 -18.84
CA TYR A 139 -19.24 -24.46 -19.35
C TYR A 139 -19.18 -23.99 -20.80
N GLY A 140 -18.28 -24.54 -21.62
CA GLY A 140 -18.06 -24.10 -23.01
C GLY A 140 -19.31 -24.09 -23.91
N ASN A 141 -20.36 -24.85 -23.57
CA ASN A 141 -21.64 -24.88 -24.28
C ASN A 141 -22.58 -23.69 -23.98
N VAL A 142 -22.32 -22.94 -22.90
CA VAL A 142 -23.08 -21.75 -22.48
C VAL A 142 -22.19 -20.52 -22.28
N SER A 143 -20.89 -20.61 -22.60
CA SER A 143 -19.90 -19.57 -22.33
C SER A 143 -20.24 -18.21 -22.95
N GLN A 144 -20.86 -18.19 -24.14
CA GLN A 144 -21.27 -16.96 -24.83
C GLN A 144 -22.49 -16.28 -24.22
N GLU A 145 -23.27 -16.99 -23.40
CA GLU A 145 -24.48 -16.47 -22.75
C GLU A 145 -24.19 -15.93 -21.34
N LEU A 146 -22.99 -16.18 -20.80
CA LEU A 146 -22.58 -15.68 -19.50
C LEU A 146 -22.27 -14.18 -19.57
N ASP A 147 -22.81 -13.43 -18.62
CA ASP A 147 -22.51 -12.01 -18.47
C ASP A 147 -21.18 -11.82 -17.72
N MET A 148 -20.10 -11.80 -18.49
CA MET A 148 -18.75 -11.57 -17.97
C MET A 148 -18.65 -10.25 -17.20
N GLY A 149 -19.35 -9.19 -17.64
CA GLY A 149 -19.33 -7.90 -16.97
C GLY A 149 -19.95 -7.96 -15.58
N SER A 150 -21.04 -8.71 -15.42
CA SER A 150 -21.63 -8.99 -14.11
C SER A 150 -20.71 -9.84 -13.23
N ILE A 151 -20.12 -10.90 -13.80
CA ILE A 151 -19.25 -11.85 -13.09
C ILE A 151 -17.98 -11.19 -12.54
N THR A 152 -17.35 -10.29 -13.31
CA THR A 152 -16.08 -9.66 -12.91
C THR A 152 -16.26 -8.27 -12.29
N ARG A 153 -17.50 -7.80 -12.10
CA ARG A 153 -17.79 -6.43 -11.63
C ARG A 153 -17.06 -6.05 -10.35
N GLU A 154 -17.00 -6.98 -9.39
CA GLU A 154 -16.32 -6.72 -8.11
C GLU A 154 -14.80 -6.59 -8.28
N VAL A 155 -14.21 -7.36 -9.21
CA VAL A 155 -12.79 -7.21 -9.58
C VAL A 155 -12.55 -5.82 -10.15
N ASP A 156 -13.41 -5.38 -11.07
CA ASP A 156 -13.29 -4.06 -11.71
C ASP A 156 -13.45 -2.93 -10.69
N ASN A 157 -14.35 -3.09 -9.70
CA ASN A 157 -14.50 -2.14 -8.60
C ASN A 157 -13.22 -2.03 -7.77
N VAL A 158 -12.57 -3.15 -7.46
CA VAL A 158 -11.29 -3.15 -6.72
C VAL A 158 -10.18 -2.48 -7.54
N VAL A 159 -10.10 -2.76 -8.84
CA VAL A 159 -9.14 -2.13 -9.76
C VAL A 159 -9.33 -0.62 -9.84
N ASN A 160 -10.59 -0.16 -9.93
CA ASN A 160 -10.90 1.26 -9.93
C ASN A 160 -10.54 1.91 -8.59
N ALA A 161 -10.89 1.26 -7.47
CA ALA A 161 -10.58 1.78 -6.14
C ALA A 161 -9.07 1.88 -5.88
N VAL A 162 -8.29 0.85 -6.24
CA VAL A 162 -6.83 0.83 -6.00
C VAL A 162 -6.09 1.92 -6.79
N SER A 163 -6.62 2.33 -7.95
CA SER A 163 -6.05 3.42 -8.75
C SER A 163 -6.10 4.80 -8.07
N GLN A 164 -6.99 4.97 -7.08
CA GLN A 164 -7.22 6.23 -6.37
C GLN A 164 -6.61 6.25 -4.96
N VAL A 165 -5.89 5.19 -4.58
CA VAL A 165 -5.33 5.06 -3.25
C VAL A 165 -4.08 5.93 -3.08
N ALA A 166 -4.00 6.63 -1.94
CA ALA A 166 -2.88 7.52 -1.60
C ALA A 166 -1.85 6.90 -0.63
N ASN A 167 -2.07 5.67 -0.13
CA ASN A 167 -1.19 5.04 0.85
C ASN A 167 -1.07 3.52 0.69
N ILE A 168 0.06 2.97 1.09
CA ILE A 168 0.45 1.58 0.87
C ILE A 168 -0.49 0.61 1.61
N ASP A 169 -0.89 0.95 2.84
CA ASP A 169 -1.80 0.13 3.64
C ASP A 169 -3.16 -0.09 2.96
N SER A 170 -3.68 0.96 2.34
CA SER A 170 -4.93 0.88 1.61
C SER A 170 -4.78 0.02 0.35
N VAL A 171 -3.61 0.01 -0.30
CA VAL A 171 -3.35 -0.91 -1.43
C VAL A 171 -3.32 -2.35 -0.96
N ILE A 172 -2.66 -2.62 0.18
CA ILE A 172 -2.64 -3.95 0.80
C ILE A 172 -4.07 -4.41 1.13
N ALA A 173 -4.90 -3.53 1.68
CA ALA A 173 -6.30 -3.84 1.93
C ALA A 173 -7.06 -4.20 0.64
N ARG A 174 -6.88 -3.43 -0.45
CA ARG A 174 -7.47 -3.76 -1.76
C ARG A 174 -6.98 -5.09 -2.32
N GLN A 175 -5.71 -5.43 -2.07
CA GLN A 175 -5.17 -6.73 -2.45
C GLN A 175 -5.88 -7.87 -1.69
N SER A 176 -6.08 -7.72 -0.38
CA SER A 176 -6.80 -8.73 0.42
C SER A 176 -8.27 -8.85 0.02
N GLU A 177 -8.93 -7.74 -0.32
CA GLU A 177 -10.28 -7.75 -0.89
C GLU A 177 -10.33 -8.55 -2.20
N LEU A 178 -9.37 -8.30 -3.11
CA LEU A 178 -9.26 -9.03 -4.37
C LEU A 178 -9.10 -10.54 -4.14
N GLU A 179 -8.26 -10.94 -3.19
CA GLU A 179 -8.07 -12.36 -2.85
C GLU A 179 -9.35 -12.98 -2.25
N GLY A 180 -10.11 -12.20 -1.47
CA GLY A 180 -11.38 -12.63 -0.87
C GLY A 180 -12.51 -12.87 -1.87
N ILE A 181 -12.58 -12.12 -2.97
CA ILE A 181 -13.67 -12.26 -3.96
C ILE A 181 -13.52 -13.45 -4.90
N LYS A 182 -12.33 -14.07 -4.99
CA LYS A 182 -12.05 -15.16 -5.94
C LYS A 182 -13.08 -16.30 -5.87
N ALA A 183 -13.38 -16.79 -4.67
CA ALA A 183 -14.33 -17.89 -4.48
C ALA A 183 -15.76 -17.50 -4.89
N GLN A 184 -16.17 -16.26 -4.62
CA GLN A 184 -17.51 -15.75 -4.94
C GLN A 184 -17.70 -15.61 -6.45
N ILE A 185 -16.65 -15.22 -7.19
CA ILE A 185 -16.69 -15.14 -8.65
C ILE A 185 -16.98 -16.52 -9.24
N PHE A 186 -16.25 -17.54 -8.81
CA PHE A 186 -16.48 -18.89 -9.32
C PHE A 186 -17.87 -19.44 -8.96
N GLN A 187 -18.35 -19.19 -7.75
CA GLN A 187 -19.73 -19.53 -7.37
C GLN A 187 -20.78 -18.81 -8.25
N THR A 188 -20.52 -17.55 -8.59
CA THR A 188 -21.40 -16.77 -9.47
C THR A 188 -21.42 -17.34 -10.89
N VAL A 189 -20.26 -17.74 -11.41
CA VAL A 189 -20.16 -18.46 -12.69
C VAL A 189 -20.99 -19.74 -12.66
N ASP A 190 -20.79 -20.57 -11.64
CA ASP A 190 -21.46 -21.87 -11.53
C ASP A 190 -22.98 -21.70 -11.47
N LYS A 191 -23.45 -20.69 -10.71
CA LYS A 191 -24.86 -20.35 -10.58
C LYS A 191 -25.45 -19.90 -11.92
N GLN A 192 -24.87 -18.88 -12.56
CA GLN A 192 -25.38 -18.36 -13.84
C GLN A 192 -25.40 -19.45 -14.93
N ALA A 193 -24.32 -20.23 -15.05
CA ALA A 193 -24.24 -21.30 -16.04
C ALA A 193 -25.31 -22.38 -15.79
N THR A 194 -25.56 -22.73 -14.53
CA THR A 194 -26.60 -23.70 -14.17
C THR A 194 -28.00 -23.19 -14.51
N GLU A 195 -28.30 -21.93 -14.21
CA GLU A 195 -29.58 -21.28 -14.55
C GLU A 195 -29.83 -21.25 -16.06
N ILE A 196 -28.80 -20.96 -16.86
CA ILE A 196 -28.88 -20.99 -18.34
C ILE A 196 -29.16 -22.41 -18.83
N ILE A 197 -28.40 -23.40 -18.35
CA ILE A 197 -28.56 -24.79 -18.79
C ILE A 197 -29.95 -25.32 -18.40
N GLN A 198 -30.48 -24.97 -17.23
CA GLN A 198 -31.83 -25.32 -16.80
C GLN A 198 -32.89 -24.63 -17.67
N SER A 199 -32.70 -23.35 -17.98
CA SER A 199 -33.63 -22.59 -18.82
C SER A 199 -33.74 -23.18 -20.23
N ARG A 200 -32.61 -23.59 -20.83
CA ARG A 200 -32.61 -24.29 -22.13
C ARG A 200 -33.40 -25.61 -22.08
N ARG A 201 -33.33 -26.38 -20.99
CA ARG A 201 -34.08 -27.64 -20.85
C ARG A 201 -35.57 -27.45 -20.74
N ASN A 202 -36.01 -26.40 -20.05
CA ASN A 202 -37.43 -26.12 -19.86
C ASN A 202 -38.14 -25.71 -21.16
N VAL A 203 -37.39 -25.36 -22.20
CA VAL A 203 -37.92 -25.06 -23.55
C VAL A 203 -38.03 -26.34 -24.42
N ASP A 204 -37.20 -27.36 -24.17
CA ASP A 204 -37.15 -28.64 -24.91
C ASP A 204 -37.94 -29.78 -24.22
N VAL A 205 -39.23 -29.56 -23.94
CA VAL A 205 -40.08 -30.47 -23.12
C VAL A 205 -40.41 -31.84 -23.78
N ASN A 206 -39.89 -32.16 -24.97
CA ASN A 206 -40.27 -33.39 -25.71
C ASN A 206 -39.18 -34.48 -25.84
N ASN A 207 -38.09 -34.47 -25.07
CA ASN A 207 -37.09 -35.54 -25.13
C ASN A 207 -36.75 -36.13 -23.75
N GLU A 208 -37.08 -37.41 -23.56
CA GLU A 208 -36.92 -38.20 -22.32
C GLU A 208 -35.46 -38.54 -21.94
N ASN A 209 -34.46 -38.04 -22.66
CA ASN A 209 -33.04 -38.22 -22.32
C ASN A 209 -32.43 -36.94 -21.74
N GLN A 210 -32.93 -36.48 -20.58
CA GLN A 210 -32.40 -35.30 -19.91
C GLN A 210 -31.17 -35.65 -19.04
N SER A 211 -29.98 -35.36 -19.55
CA SER A 211 -28.71 -35.43 -18.80
C SER A 211 -28.72 -34.40 -17.66
N VAL A 212 -28.72 -34.80 -16.39
CA VAL A 212 -28.67 -33.88 -15.22
C VAL A 212 -27.32 -33.13 -15.19
N VAL A 213 -27.31 -31.79 -15.06
CA VAL A 213 -26.03 -31.05 -14.87
C VAL A 213 -25.41 -31.54 -13.56
N LYS A 214 -24.23 -32.12 -13.63
CA LYS A 214 -23.48 -32.54 -12.44
C LYS A 214 -23.08 -31.30 -11.63
N PRO A 215 -23.37 -31.23 -10.33
CA PRO A 215 -22.97 -30.10 -9.49
C PRO A 215 -21.44 -30.01 -9.40
N ILE A 216 -20.92 -28.78 -9.27
CA ILE A 216 -19.48 -28.56 -9.07
C ILE A 216 -19.20 -28.37 -7.58
N VAL A 217 -18.26 -29.15 -7.06
CA VAL A 217 -17.77 -29.05 -5.68
C VAL A 217 -16.34 -28.50 -5.71
N PRO A 218 -16.05 -27.39 -5.00
CA PRO A 218 -14.69 -26.92 -4.84
C PRO A 218 -13.92 -27.83 -3.87
N VAL A 219 -12.73 -28.25 -4.26
CA VAL A 219 -11.84 -29.09 -3.48
C VAL A 219 -10.55 -28.35 -3.23
N ARG A 220 -10.33 -27.97 -1.96
CA ARG A 220 -9.10 -27.33 -1.50
C ARG A 220 -8.11 -28.39 -1.09
N VAL A 221 -7.03 -28.54 -1.87
CA VAL A 221 -6.05 -29.61 -1.67
C VAL A 221 -5.47 -29.58 -0.26
N ARG A 222 -5.22 -28.38 0.28
CA ARG A 222 -4.67 -28.17 1.62
C ARG A 222 -5.58 -28.63 2.76
N GLU A 223 -6.90 -28.61 2.56
CA GLU A 223 -7.87 -29.08 3.55
C GLU A 223 -7.96 -30.61 3.55
N ILE A 224 -7.81 -31.22 2.38
CA ILE A 224 -7.90 -32.67 2.19
C ILE A 224 -6.60 -33.39 2.58
N ALA A 225 -5.45 -32.79 2.25
CA ALA A 225 -4.13 -33.35 2.52
C ALA A 225 -3.22 -32.26 3.14
N PRO A 226 -3.29 -32.03 4.47
CA PRO A 226 -2.66 -30.86 5.12
C PRO A 226 -1.13 -30.96 5.31
N LYS A 227 -0.44 -31.84 4.59
CA LYS A 227 0.99 -32.10 4.81
C LYS A 227 1.83 -30.97 4.17
N ASN A 228 2.48 -30.16 5.01
CA ASN A 228 3.27 -29.00 4.55
C ASN A 228 4.69 -29.35 4.08
N LEU A 229 5.20 -30.54 4.42
CA LEU A 229 6.54 -31.00 4.09
C LEU A 229 6.54 -32.50 3.78
N LEU A 230 7.20 -32.89 2.70
CA LEU A 230 7.37 -34.27 2.26
C LEU A 230 8.88 -34.54 2.22
N GLU A 231 9.36 -35.51 3.01
CA GLU A 231 10.80 -35.79 3.15
C GLU A 231 11.20 -37.13 2.52
N THR A 232 10.24 -38.05 2.40
CA THR A 232 10.46 -39.40 1.87
C THR A 232 9.52 -39.69 0.70
N GLU A 233 9.88 -40.69 -0.12
CA GLU A 233 9.01 -41.19 -1.17
C GLU A 233 7.66 -41.69 -0.62
N GLN A 234 7.69 -42.33 0.56
CA GLN A 234 6.47 -42.76 1.24
C GLN A 234 5.56 -41.58 1.61
N ASP A 235 6.13 -40.43 2.01
CA ASP A 235 5.34 -39.24 2.31
C ASP A 235 4.57 -38.73 1.10
N VAL A 236 5.18 -38.82 -0.09
CA VAL A 236 4.56 -38.43 -1.36
C VAL A 236 3.40 -39.38 -1.70
N GLU A 237 3.63 -40.69 -1.59
CA GLU A 237 2.60 -41.69 -1.88
C GLU A 237 1.40 -41.57 -0.93
N ASP A 238 1.64 -41.38 0.36
CA ASP A 238 0.56 -41.18 1.35
C ASP A 238 -0.26 -39.92 1.04
N TYR A 239 0.42 -38.83 0.67
CA TYR A 239 -0.22 -37.58 0.29
C TYR A 239 -1.11 -37.76 -0.96
N LEU A 240 -0.58 -38.41 -1.99
CA LEU A 240 -1.32 -38.68 -3.23
C LEU A 240 -2.48 -39.66 -3.01
N ALA A 241 -2.31 -40.67 -2.15
CA ALA A 241 -3.35 -41.63 -1.83
C ALA A 241 -4.56 -40.96 -1.15
N ILE A 242 -4.32 -40.08 -0.18
CA ILE A 242 -5.38 -39.30 0.49
C ILE A 242 -6.10 -38.41 -0.52
N LEU A 243 -5.35 -37.67 -1.34
CA LEU A 243 -5.92 -36.79 -2.35
C LEU A 243 -6.78 -37.57 -3.35
N ARG A 244 -6.24 -38.68 -3.88
CA ARG A 244 -6.92 -39.55 -4.84
C ARG A 244 -8.22 -40.12 -4.27
N SER A 245 -8.19 -40.63 -3.04
CA SER A 245 -9.37 -41.23 -2.40
C SER A 245 -10.53 -40.23 -2.30
N ASN A 246 -10.25 -38.99 -1.90
CA ASN A 246 -11.28 -37.96 -1.76
C ASN A 246 -11.82 -37.50 -3.12
N LEU A 247 -10.95 -37.29 -4.12
CA LEU A 247 -11.40 -36.90 -5.47
C LEU A 247 -12.29 -37.99 -6.11
N ILE A 248 -11.95 -39.27 -5.93
CA ILE A 248 -12.77 -40.37 -6.43
C ILE A 248 -14.13 -40.41 -5.73
N ALA A 249 -14.17 -40.19 -4.42
CA ALA A 249 -15.42 -40.18 -3.66
C ALA A 249 -16.40 -39.10 -4.17
N GLU A 250 -15.91 -37.89 -4.44
CA GLU A 250 -16.72 -36.81 -5.01
C GLU A 250 -17.22 -37.13 -6.43
N ILE A 251 -16.37 -37.71 -7.28
CA ILE A 251 -16.79 -38.15 -8.63
C ILE A 251 -17.85 -39.26 -8.56
N GLN A 252 -17.72 -40.20 -7.61
CA GLN A 252 -18.68 -41.28 -7.39
C GLN A 252 -20.05 -40.76 -6.94
N GLN A 253 -20.10 -39.62 -6.25
CA GLN A 253 -21.34 -38.90 -5.91
C GLN A 253 -21.95 -38.14 -7.10
N ASN A 254 -21.41 -38.35 -8.32
CA ASN A 254 -21.81 -37.68 -9.55
C ASN A 254 -21.52 -36.17 -9.56
N ASN A 255 -20.55 -35.72 -8.76
CA ASN A 255 -20.08 -34.34 -8.75
C ASN A 255 -18.98 -34.13 -9.81
N ARG A 256 -18.83 -32.89 -10.27
CA ARG A 256 -17.64 -32.36 -10.94
C ARG A 256 -16.80 -31.64 -9.90
N ILE A 257 -15.48 -31.65 -10.07
CA ILE A 257 -14.57 -31.07 -9.08
C ILE A 257 -13.86 -29.87 -9.69
N ARG A 258 -13.86 -28.75 -8.95
CA ARG A 258 -12.94 -27.63 -9.18
C ARG A 258 -11.84 -27.71 -8.13
N ILE A 259 -10.59 -27.86 -8.56
CA ILE A 259 -9.43 -27.90 -7.65
C ILE A 259 -9.01 -26.46 -7.34
N GLU A 260 -8.86 -26.15 -6.05
CA GLU A 260 -8.49 -24.83 -5.51
C GLU A 260 -7.24 -24.91 -4.62
#